data_AF-A0AAV6LSF0-F1
#
_entry.id   AF-A0AAV6LSF0-F1
#
_cell.length_a   1.000
_cell.length_b   1.000
_cell.length_c   1.000
_cell.angle_alpha   90.00
_cell.angle_beta   90.00
_cell.angle_gamma   90.00
#
_symmetry.space_group_name_H-M   'P 1'
#
loop_
_entity.id
_entity.type
_entity.pdbx_description
1 polymer ?
#
loop_
_entity_poly.entity_id
_entity_poly.type
_entity_poly.pdbx_seq_one_letter_code
_entity_poly.pdbx_strand_id
1 'polypeptide(L)'
;MASRVSTAAKQAEQLKKDGNSCFKKERFGAAIDAYTEALDLGRAANENSDSIELIWQEFAKAKYQEWELESTKRMWNLQTLKYVFFQLH
;
A
#
# COMPACT_ATOMS: atom_id res chain seq x y z
N MET A 1 11.54 -21.09 -25.17
CA MET A 1 11.03 -19.73 -24.84
C MET A 1 10.68 -19.64 -23.36
N ALA A 2 11.66 -19.76 -22.44
CA ALA A 2 11.44 -19.81 -20.99
C ALA A 2 12.00 -18.60 -20.22
N SER A 3 12.50 -17.58 -20.92
CA SER A 3 13.33 -16.53 -20.30
C SER A 3 12.59 -15.24 -19.93
N ARG A 4 11.38 -14.98 -20.46
CA ARG A 4 10.64 -13.72 -20.23
C ARG A 4 9.68 -13.79 -19.05
N VAL A 5 9.02 -14.93 -18.85
CA VAL A 5 8.06 -15.14 -17.75
C VAL A 5 8.78 -15.11 -16.40
N SER A 6 9.95 -15.73 -16.31
CA SER A 6 10.76 -15.74 -15.08
C SER A 6 11.35 -14.38 -14.69
N THR A 7 11.39 -13.41 -15.60
CA THR A 7 11.85 -12.03 -15.29
C THR A 7 10.72 -11.17 -14.74
N ALA A 8 9.52 -11.28 -15.32
CA ALA A 8 8.34 -10.56 -14.86
C ALA A 8 7.94 -10.96 -13.43
N ALA A 9 7.90 -12.27 -13.11
CA ALA A 9 7.67 -12.78 -11.76
C ALA A 9 8.64 -12.17 -10.73
N LYS A 10 9.95 -12.20 -11.08
CA LYS A 10 11.01 -11.68 -10.20
C LYS A 10 10.91 -10.17 -10.01
N GLN A 11 10.51 -9.44 -11.05
CA GLN A 11 10.25 -8.00 -10.94
C GLN A 11 9.03 -7.71 -10.06
N ALA A 12 7.94 -8.46 -10.22
CA ALA A 12 6.75 -8.30 -9.37
C ALA A 12 7.05 -8.59 -7.89
N GLU A 13 7.83 -9.64 -7.60
CA GLU A 13 8.31 -9.92 -6.24
C GLU A 13 9.20 -8.81 -5.68
N GLN A 14 10.06 -8.22 -6.51
CA GLN A 14 10.93 -7.12 -6.10
C GLN A 14 10.10 -5.87 -5.79
N LEU A 15 9.18 -5.49 -6.66
CA LEU A 15 8.26 -4.37 -6.45
C LEU A 15 7.41 -4.56 -5.19
N LYS A 16 6.96 -5.79 -4.90
CA LYS A 16 6.29 -6.10 -3.62
C LYS A 16 7.20 -5.84 -2.42
N LYS A 17 8.49 -6.20 -2.48
CA LYS A 17 9.45 -5.93 -1.39
C LYS A 17 9.72 -4.44 -1.23
N ASP A 18 9.81 -3.71 -2.34
CA ASP A 18 10.01 -2.27 -2.34
C ASP A 18 8.77 -1.55 -1.76
N GLY A 19 7.56 -1.98 -2.14
CA GLY A 19 6.30 -1.53 -1.55
C GLY A 19 6.25 -1.76 -0.03
N ASN A 20 6.68 -2.94 0.44
CA ASN A 20 6.79 -3.24 1.88
C ASN A 20 7.79 -2.32 2.60
N SER A 21 8.90 -1.97 1.96
CA SER A 21 9.89 -1.04 2.50
C SER A 21 9.33 0.38 2.60
N CYS A 22 8.60 0.83 1.59
CA CYS A 22 7.89 2.11 1.58
C CYS A 22 6.79 2.16 2.65
N PHE A 23 6.04 1.07 2.80
CA PHE A 23 5.00 0.91 3.81
C PHE A 23 5.56 1.07 5.24
N LYS A 24 6.70 0.43 5.55
CA LYS A 24 7.39 0.58 6.85
C LYS A 24 7.88 2.01 7.12
N LYS A 25 8.08 2.81 6.08
CA LYS A 25 8.48 4.22 6.17
C LYS A 25 7.29 5.18 6.16
N GLU A 26 6.07 4.67 6.31
CA GLU A 26 4.81 5.42 6.23
C GLU A 26 4.62 6.17 4.90
N ARG A 27 5.33 5.74 3.84
CA ARG A 27 5.20 6.29 2.48
C ARG A 27 4.15 5.49 1.72
N PHE A 28 2.89 5.59 2.18
CA PHE A 28 1.79 4.78 1.64
C PHE A 28 1.57 5.00 0.15
N GLY A 29 1.65 6.24 -0.35
CA GLY A 29 1.56 6.52 -1.79
C GLY A 29 2.57 5.75 -2.62
N ALA A 30 3.86 5.82 -2.27
CA ALA A 30 4.91 5.08 -2.97
C ALA A 30 4.78 3.55 -2.83
N ALA A 31 4.20 3.07 -1.72
CA ALA A 31 3.92 1.64 -1.55
C ALA A 31 2.77 1.17 -2.46
N ILE A 32 1.70 1.96 -2.56
CA ILE A 32 0.53 1.74 -3.43
C ILE A 32 0.97 1.69 -4.90
N ASP A 33 1.83 2.61 -5.33
CA ASP A 33 2.35 2.65 -6.71
C ASP A 33 3.15 1.38 -7.03
N ALA A 34 4.07 0.99 -6.14
CA ALA A 34 4.88 -0.21 -6.31
C ALA A 34 4.04 -1.51 -6.36
N TYR A 35 3.01 -1.63 -5.52
CA TYR A 35 2.09 -2.76 -5.59
C TYR A 35 1.25 -2.77 -6.87
N THR A 36 0.88 -1.60 -7.38
CA THR A 36 0.15 -1.48 -8.65
C THR A 36 0.98 -1.98 -9.82
N GLU A 37 2.25 -1.56 -9.90
CA GLU A 37 3.18 -2.06 -10.93
C GLU A 37 3.41 -3.57 -10.80
N ALA A 38 3.49 -4.09 -9.57
CA ALA A 38 3.62 -5.53 -9.34
C ALA A 38 2.41 -6.31 -9.84
N LEU A 39 1.19 -5.76 -9.65
CA LEU A 39 -0.06 -6.36 -10.15
C LEU A 39 -0.13 -6.33 -11.67
N ASP A 40 0.26 -5.23 -12.31
CA ASP A 40 0.25 -5.11 -13.77
C ASP A 40 1.24 -6.09 -14.41
N LEU A 41 2.42 -6.26 -13.82
CA LEU A 41 3.39 -7.25 -14.27
C LEU A 41 2.92 -8.70 -14.04
N GLY A 42 2.31 -9.00 -12.88
CA GLY A 42 1.76 -10.33 -12.59
C GLY A 42 0.62 -10.72 -13.55
N ARG A 43 -0.25 -9.76 -13.88
CA ARG A 43 -1.32 -9.94 -14.88
C ARG A 43 -0.77 -10.13 -16.29
N ALA A 44 0.24 -9.35 -16.69
CA ALA A 44 0.87 -9.47 -18.00
C ALA A 44 1.66 -10.78 -18.17
N ALA A 45 2.18 -11.33 -17.08
CA ALA A 45 2.89 -12.61 -17.07
C ALA A 45 1.97 -13.84 -17.13
N ASN A 46 0.65 -13.65 -17.04
CA ASN A 46 -0.36 -14.72 -16.90
C ASN A 46 -0.02 -15.68 -15.75
N GLU A 47 0.51 -15.11 -14.66
CA GLU A 47 0.93 -15.86 -13.48
C GLU A 47 -0.27 -16.15 -12.57
N ASN A 48 -0.25 -17.35 -11.97
CA ASN A 48 -1.34 -17.93 -11.20
C ASN A 48 -1.94 -16.97 -10.15
N SER A 49 -3.25 -17.12 -9.96
CA SER A 49 -4.11 -16.36 -9.03
C SER A 49 -3.47 -16.09 -7.66
N ASP A 50 -2.74 -17.05 -7.10
CA ASP A 50 -2.20 -17.02 -5.73
C ASP A 50 -1.20 -15.88 -5.49
N SER A 51 -0.35 -15.54 -6.47
CA SER A 51 0.64 -14.45 -6.29
C SER A 51 -0.01 -13.08 -6.39
N ILE A 52 -1.01 -12.95 -7.25
CA ILE A 52 -1.77 -11.72 -7.43
C ILE A 52 -2.63 -11.45 -6.18
N GLU A 53 -3.26 -12.48 -5.60
CA GLU A 53 -4.04 -12.37 -4.37
C GLU A 53 -3.20 -11.88 -3.20
N LEU A 54 -1.98 -12.40 -3.04
CA LEU A 54 -1.07 -11.97 -1.98
C LEU A 54 -0.64 -10.50 -2.13
N ILE A 55 -0.42 -10.02 -3.36
CA ILE A 55 -0.11 -8.61 -3.61
C ILE A 55 -1.32 -7.72 -3.28
N TRP A 56 -2.53 -8.14 -3.67
CA TRP A 56 -3.77 -7.44 -3.32
C TRP A 56 -4.01 -7.35 -1.81
N GLN A 57 -3.70 -8.41 -1.07
CA GLN A 57 -3.81 -8.41 0.39
C GLN A 57 -2.89 -7.36 1.03
N GLU A 58 -1.63 -7.30 0.60
CA GLU A 58 -0.67 -6.30 1.10
C GLU A 58 -1.04 -4.87 0.67
N PHE A 59 -1.57 -4.71 -0.54
CA PHE A 59 -2.12 -3.42 -1.00
C PHE A 59 -3.29 -2.95 -0.13
N ALA A 60 -4.25 -3.84 0.16
CA ALA A 60 -5.40 -3.53 1.00
C ALA A 60 -4.97 -3.13 2.42
N LYS A 61 -4.00 -3.85 3.00
CA LYS A 61 -3.40 -3.48 4.31
C LYS A 61 -2.78 -2.09 4.26
N ALA A 62 -2.04 -1.76 3.19
CA ALA A 62 -1.42 -0.45 3.02
C ALA A 62 -2.46 0.69 3.00
N LYS A 63 -3.55 0.50 2.23
CA LYS A 63 -4.66 1.47 2.18
C LYS A 63 -5.39 1.61 3.52
N TYR A 64 -5.60 0.50 4.21
CA TYR A 64 -6.27 0.52 5.52
C TYR A 64 -5.45 1.31 6.56
N GLN A 65 -4.14 1.12 6.58
CA GLN A 65 -3.24 1.81 7.51
C GLN A 65 -3.11 3.30 7.20
N GLU A 66 -3.08 3.67 5.92
CA GLU A 66 -3.21 5.08 5.49
C GLU A 66 -4.51 5.69 6.03
N TRP A 67 -5.63 4.98 5.90
CA TRP A 67 -6.92 5.43 6.41
C TRP A 67 -6.93 5.53 7.94
N GLU A 68 -6.33 4.59 8.66
CA GLU A 68 -6.26 4.60 10.12
C GLU A 68 -5.47 5.80 10.64
N LEU A 69 -4.30 6.09 10.04
CA LEU A 69 -3.49 7.26 10.39
C LEU A 69 -4.22 8.57 10.08
N GLU A 70 -4.86 8.66 8.91
CA GLU A 70 -5.61 9.84 8.51
C GLU A 70 -6.84 10.06 9.41
N SER A 71 -7.54 8.98 9.76
CA SER A 71 -8.69 9.02 10.67
C SER A 71 -8.28 9.40 12.08
N THR A 72 -7.15 8.90 12.56
CA THR A 72 -6.59 9.24 13.87
C THR A 72 -6.19 10.72 13.91
N LYS A 73 -5.50 11.23 12.88
CA LYS A 73 -5.18 12.67 12.76
C LYS A 73 -6.44 13.54 12.75
N ARG A 74 -7.47 13.13 12.01
CA ARG A 74 -8.77 13.84 11.98
C ARG A 74 -9.46 13.83 13.35
N MET A 75 -9.43 12.70 14.04
CA MET A 75 -9.98 12.54 15.40
C MET A 75 -9.27 13.49 16.37
N TRP A 76 -7.94 13.53 16.38
CA TRP A 76 -7.15 14.45 17.20
C TRP A 76 -7.47 15.91 16.89
N ASN A 77 -7.51 16.30 15.61
CA ASN A 77 -7.86 17.66 15.21
C ASN A 77 -9.26 18.09 15.70
N LEU A 78 -10.24 17.18 15.64
CA LEU A 78 -11.59 17.46 16.14
C LEU A 78 -11.65 17.59 17.66
N GLN A 79 -10.89 16.77 18.39
CA GLN A 79 -10.77 16.92 19.84
C GLN A 79 -10.12 18.25 20.21
N THR A 80 -8.99 18.59 19.57
CA THR A 80 -8.30 19.87 19.80
C THR A 80 -9.22 21.06 19.51
N LEU A 81 -9.98 21.03 18.41
CA LEU A 81 -10.92 22.11 18.07
C LEU A 81 -12.02 22.28 19.14
N LYS A 82 -12.56 21.17 19.66
CA LYS A 82 -13.53 21.20 20.76
C LYS A 82 -12.93 21.78 22.05
N TYR A 83 -11.71 21.40 22.40
CA TYR A 83 -11.01 21.93 23.59
C TYR A 83 -10.76 23.43 23.46
N VAL A 84 -10.25 23.91 22.32
CA VAL A 84 -9.99 25.34 22.10
C VAL A 84 -11.28 26.15 22.12
N PHE A 85 -12.37 25.64 21.52
CA PHE A 85 -13.67 26.31 21.54
C PHE A 85 -14.25 26.40 22.96
N PHE A 86 -14.09 25.36 23.78
CA PHE A 86 -14.59 25.34 25.16
C PHE A 86 -13.78 26.20 26.13
N GLN A 87 -12.51 26.52 25.84
CA GLN A 87 -11.66 27.38 26.68
C GLN A 87 -11.84 28.89 26.39
N LEU A 88 -12.56 29.26 25.33
CA LEU A 88 -12.81 30.65 24.91
C LEU A 88 -14.18 31.19 25.36
N HIS A 89 -14.90 30.45 26.21
CA HIS A 89 -16.16 30.84 26.86
C HIS A 89 -16.07 30.60 28.36
#